data_AF-A0A2E3H2K1-F1
#
_entry.id   AF-A0A2E3H2K1-F1
#
_cell.length_a   1.000
_cell.length_b   1.000
_cell.length_c   1.000
_cell.angle_alpha   90.00
_cell.angle_beta   90.00
_cell.angle_gamma   90.00
#
_symmetry.space_group_name_H-M   'P 1'
#
loop_
_entity.id
_entity.type
_entity.pdbx_description
1 polymer ?
#
loop_
_entity_poly.entity_id
_entity_poly.type
_entity_poly.pdbx_seq_one_letter_code
_entity_poly.pdbx_strand_id
1 'polypeptide(L)' 'MAPQEKDKLTAWAAVKGTSVTDYIKQLVAADMAAGSPQDRADAWFHENEAAISSEAQHIRNGGLPGSHLALNHPWPDA' A
#
# COMPACT_ATOMS: atom_id res chain seq x y z
N MET A 1 -12.69 -23.86 -1.90
CA MET A 1 -12.16 -23.43 -3.22
C MET A 1 -11.91 -24.68 -4.03
N ALA A 2 -12.46 -24.79 -5.24
CA ALA A 2 -12.32 -26.00 -6.04
C ALA A 2 -10.85 -26.15 -6.54
N PRO A 3 -10.28 -27.37 -6.57
CA PRO A 3 -8.87 -27.58 -7.00
C PRO A 3 -8.55 -26.96 -8.37
N GLN A 4 -9.51 -27.02 -9.29
CA GLN A 4 -9.40 -26.48 -10.65
C GLN A 4 -9.36 -24.94 -10.72
N GLU A 5 -9.96 -24.24 -9.75
CA GLU A 5 -9.87 -22.78 -9.64
C GLU A 5 -8.48 -22.34 -9.18
N LYS A 6 -7.89 -23.12 -8.26
CA LYS A 6 -6.55 -22.86 -7.74
C LYS A 6 -5.50 -23.03 -8.83
N ASP A 7 -5.59 -24.09 -9.63
CA ASP A 7 -4.67 -24.34 -10.74
C ASP A 7 -4.77 -23.26 -11.84
N LYS A 8 -5.99 -22.79 -12.14
CA LYS A 8 -6.20 -21.68 -13.09
C LYS A 8 -5.62 -20.36 -12.58
N LEU A 9 -5.77 -20.07 -11.28
CA LEU A 9 -5.17 -18.88 -10.66
C LEU A 9 -3.64 -18.99 -10.62
N THR A 10 -3.08 -20.16 -10.34
CA THR A 10 -1.63 -20.38 -10.34
C THR A 10 -1.05 -20.29 -11.76
N ALA A 11 -1.72 -20.83 -12.77
CA ALA A 11 -1.31 -20.69 -14.17
C ALA A 11 -1.42 -19.23 -14.65
N TRP A 12 -2.49 -18.52 -14.27
CA TRP A 12 -2.64 -17.09 -14.56
C TRP A 12 -1.56 -16.27 -13.86
N ALA A 13 -1.26 -16.54 -12.59
CA ALA A 13 -0.19 -15.88 -11.84
C ALA A 13 1.21 -16.22 -12.36
N ALA A 14 1.44 -17.41 -12.90
CA ALA A 14 2.72 -17.76 -13.52
C ALA A 14 2.95 -17.01 -14.85
N VAL A 15 1.88 -16.79 -15.63
CA VAL A 15 1.95 -16.06 -16.92
C VAL A 15 1.92 -14.54 -16.73
N LYS A 16 1.15 -14.04 -15.77
CA LYS A 16 0.98 -12.60 -15.52
C LYS A 16 1.88 -12.07 -14.40
N GLY A 17 2.29 -12.88 -13.44
CA GLY A 17 3.08 -12.45 -12.28
C GLY A 17 4.44 -11.88 -12.69
N THR A 18 5.16 -12.54 -13.61
CA THR A 18 6.41 -12.02 -14.16
C THR A 18 6.18 -10.71 -14.92
N SER A 19 5.11 -10.64 -15.73
CA SER A 19 4.75 -9.40 -16.45
C SER A 19 4.35 -8.25 -15.53
N VAL A 20 3.70 -8.55 -14.40
CA VAL A 20 3.24 -7.56 -13.42
C VAL A 20 4.43 -7.08 -12.59
N THR A 21 5.31 -7.98 -12.17
CA THR A 21 6.55 -7.60 -11.48
C THR A 21 7.42 -6.72 -12.38
N ASP A 22 7.59 -7.07 -13.64
CA ASP A 22 8.39 -6.26 -14.57
C ASP A 22 7.70 -4.93 -14.92
N TYR A 23 6.37 -4.92 -15.01
CA TYR A 23 5.59 -3.69 -15.14
C TYR A 23 5.76 -2.77 -13.92
N ILE A 24 5.68 -3.30 -12.70
CA ILE A 24 5.91 -2.54 -11.46
C ILE A 24 7.35 -2.00 -11.42
N LYS A 25 8.35 -2.81 -11.78
CA LYS A 25 9.75 -2.34 -11.87
C LYS A 25 9.89 -1.18 -12.86
N GLN A 26 9.22 -1.24 -14.01
CA GLN A 26 9.23 -0.17 -15.00
C GLN A 26 8.57 1.12 -14.49
N LEU A 27 7.43 1.00 -13.79
CA LEU A 27 6.79 2.14 -13.14
C LEU A 27 7.70 2.78 -12.09
N VAL A 28 8.33 1.97 -11.23
CA VAL A 28 9.29 2.45 -10.23
C VAL A 28 10.50 3.11 -10.91
N ALA A 29 11.05 2.52 -11.97
CA ALA A 29 12.20 3.11 -12.68
C ALA A 29 11.84 4.44 -13.34
N ALA A 30 10.64 4.55 -13.93
CA ALA A 30 10.15 5.79 -14.54
C ALA A 30 9.93 6.89 -13.49
N ASP A 31 9.31 6.55 -12.36
CA ASP A 31 9.13 7.46 -11.22
C ASP A 31 10.48 7.90 -10.63
N MET A 32 11.41 6.95 -10.49
CA MET A 32 12.77 7.21 -10.02
C MET A 32 13.59 8.12 -10.97
N ALA A 33 13.21 8.18 -12.25
CA ALA A 33 13.83 9.04 -13.26
C ALA A 33 13.14 10.40 -13.41
N ALA A 34 11.90 10.57 -12.94
CA ALA A 34 11.08 11.75 -13.17
C ALA A 34 11.48 12.99 -12.32
N GLY A 35 12.39 12.84 -11.36
CA GLY A 35 12.83 13.94 -10.50
C GLY A 35 13.97 13.55 -9.58
N SER A 36 14.48 14.52 -8.82
CA SER A 36 15.44 14.21 -7.77
C SER A 36 14.76 13.43 -6.63
N PRO A 37 15.52 12.69 -5.80
CA PRO A 37 14.97 12.05 -4.61
C PRO A 37 14.23 13.03 -3.68
N GLN A 38 14.71 14.27 -3.58
CA GLN A 38 14.06 15.34 -2.83
C GLN A 38 12.70 15.70 -3.43
N ASP A 39 12.61 15.93 -4.74
CA ASP A 39 11.34 16.29 -5.40
C ASP A 39 10.26 15.21 -5.19
N ARG A 40 10.65 13.93 -5.24
CA ARG A 40 9.74 12.81 -4.95
C ARG A 40 9.30 12.78 -3.49
N ALA A 41 10.23 13.00 -2.56
CA ALA A 41 9.92 13.01 -1.14
C ALA A 41 8.97 14.16 -0.79
N ASP A 42 9.19 15.34 -1.36
CA ASP A 42 8.36 16.52 -1.18
C ASP A 42 6.97 16.32 -1.79
N ALA A 43 6.88 15.77 -3.00
CA ALA A 43 5.60 15.43 -3.62
C ALA A 43 4.81 14.42 -2.77
N TRP A 44 5.44 13.33 -2.33
CA TRP A 44 4.81 12.36 -1.44
C TRP A 44 4.38 13.00 -0.11
N PHE A 45 5.22 13.84 0.49
CA PHE A 45 4.89 14.52 1.74
C PHE A 45 3.67 15.43 1.57
N HIS A 46 3.63 16.23 0.51
CA HIS A 46 2.50 17.12 0.23
C HIS A 46 1.20 16.36 0.00
N GLU A 47 1.23 15.24 -0.74
CA GLU A 47 0.06 14.39 -0.94
C GLU A 47 -0.46 13.76 0.36
N ASN A 48 0.44 13.48 1.31
CA ASN A 48 0.12 12.77 2.55
C ASN A 48 0.06 13.68 3.80
N GLU A 49 0.25 15.00 3.64
CA GLU A 49 0.40 15.95 4.73
C GLU A 49 -0.76 15.88 5.73
N ALA A 50 -2.00 15.83 5.21
CA ALA A 50 -3.20 15.74 6.04
C ALA A 50 -3.27 14.44 6.85
N ALA A 51 -2.92 13.31 6.23
CA ALA A 51 -2.92 12.00 6.88
C ALA A 51 -1.83 11.94 7.96
N ILE A 52 -0.63 12.44 7.66
CA ILE A 52 0.48 12.53 8.62
C ILE A 52 0.09 13.43 9.80
N SER A 53 -0.52 14.58 9.54
CA SER A 53 -0.96 15.52 10.58
C SER A 53 -2.04 14.92 11.49
N SER A 54 -3.03 14.25 10.90
CA SER A 54 -4.08 13.54 11.64
C SER A 54 -3.49 12.44 12.52
N GLU A 55 -2.61 11.61 11.99
CA GLU A 55 -1.95 10.55 12.76
C GLU A 55 -1.06 11.13 13.87
N ALA A 56 -0.32 12.21 13.60
CA ALA A 56 0.47 12.90 14.63
C ALA A 56 -0.40 13.46 15.77
N GLN A 57 -1.65 13.87 15.48
CA GLN A 57 -2.60 14.25 16.52
C GLN A 57 -3.08 13.05 17.33
N HIS A 58 -3.39 11.93 16.67
CA HIS A 58 -3.78 10.70 17.35
C HIS A 58 -2.66 10.16 18.26
N ILE A 59 -1.41 10.16 17.79
CA ILE A 59 -0.25 9.77 18.59
C ILE A 59 -0.05 10.73 19.78
N ARG A 60 -0.20 12.04 19.59
CA ARG A 60 -0.10 13.00 20.71
C ARG A 60 -1.15 12.75 21.80
N ASN A 61 -2.35 12.35 21.40
CA ASN A 61 -3.47 12.18 22.32
C ASN A 61 -3.52 10.78 22.95
N GLY A 62 -3.14 9.73 22.21
CA GLY A 62 -3.31 8.33 22.61
C GLY A 62 -2.01 7.51 22.66
N GLY A 63 -0.88 8.08 22.25
CA GLY A 63 0.46 7.45 22.28
C GLY A 63 0.66 6.27 21.32
N LEU A 64 -0.42 5.74 20.75
CA LEU A 64 -0.43 4.52 19.94
C LEU A 64 -0.70 4.86 18.47
N PRO A 65 0.31 4.69 17.59
CA PRO A 65 0.13 4.83 16.15
C PRO A 65 -0.97 3.90 15.63
N GLY A 66 -1.80 4.40 14.70
CA GLY A 66 -2.84 3.63 14.03
C GLY A 66 -4.02 3.19 14.92
N SER A 67 -4.03 3.55 16.21
CA SER A 67 -5.12 3.18 17.14
C SER A 67 -6.50 3.65 16.70
N HIS A 68 -6.56 4.80 16.04
CA HIS A 68 -7.78 5.40 15.48
C HIS A 68 -8.28 4.71 14.21
N LEU A 69 -7.45 3.88 13.56
CA LEU A 69 -7.82 3.09 12.38
C LEU A 69 -8.41 1.72 12.75
N ALA A 70 -8.28 1.29 14.01
CA ALA A 70 -8.71 -0.02 14.49
C ALA A 70 -10.23 -0.12 14.80
N LEU A 71 -11.05 0.78 14.25
CA LEU A 71 -12.50 0.79 14.45
C LEU A 71 -13.18 0.15 13.25
N ASN A 72 -13.53 -1.14 13.39
CA ASN A 72 -14.42 -1.97 12.54
C ASN A 72 -13.79 -3.29 12.03
N HIS A 73 -13.29 -4.13 12.93
CA HIS A 73 -13.51 -5.56 12.75
C HIS A 73 -14.64 -5.94 13.71
N PRO A 74 -15.84 -6.32 13.23
CA PRO A 74 -16.74 -7.06 14.10
C PRO A 74 -15.98 -8.30 14.56
N TRP A 75 -15.78 -8.41 15.87
CA TRP A 75 -15.37 -9.66 16.47
C TRP A 75 -16.40 -10.72 16.05
N PRO A 76 -16.01 -11.96 15.72
CA PRO A 76 -16.94 -12.96 15.19
C PRO A 76 -18.11 -13.33 16.11
N ASP A 77 -18.14 -12.89 17.37
CA ASP A 77 -19.20 -13.24 18.31
C ASP A 77 -19.53 -12.03 19.22
N ALA A 78 -20.69 -11.42 18.99
CA ALA A 78 -21.41 -10.56 19.93
C ALA A 78 -22.90 -10.89 19.88
#